data_AF-A0AAV9C5E8-F1
#
_entry.id   AF-A0AAV9C5E8-F1
#
_cell.length_a   1.000
_cell.length_b   1.000
_cell.length_c   1.000
_cell.angle_alpha   90.00
_cell.angle_beta   90.00
_cell.angle_gamma   90.00
#
_symmetry.space_group_name_H-M   'P 1'
#
loop_
_entity.id
_entity.type
_entity.pdbx_description
1 polymer ?
#
loop_
_entity_poly.entity_id
_entity_poly.type
_entity_poly.pdbx_seq_one_letter_code
_entity_poly.pdbx_strand_id
1 'polypeptide(L)'
;MAKYQLQQAMEEVNKAKQEAYEESLRRQKAEMAAFEAHLKAKTTEKSYIEEKRQRIEFEEALRMTTIEVQGLKSRRDEVLEELHKANDRRLMFEVQISDSKQTVKELEEKLQSAQDLIVNLQREREELQRECDEAIVEAEMTQKAATSSSQYAHNFSEFTYNEIMEATNDFSDSLKIGEGGYGSVYKGFLHHTPVAIKMLRLNSSQGCDEFYQEVNVLSKVRHPNLVTLIGACPEAWALVYEFLPNGSLEDRLQRSDGTPPLTWQVRTRIAAEVCATLIFLHSNRPNTVIHGDLKPGNILLDANLVSKLGDFGICRILHNPASLNPPTSTLCHRTEPKGTFAYMDPEFSSTGELTHRSDVYSFGVILLQLLTARPALAIQKVVQDALDNGTLNTVLDASAGEWPFVQAKQLAHIGLRCCEMNRKRRPDLASDVWRLLEPMKVSAGAPSSFRLAVDEHGCIPSYFMCPIFQEIMKDPHVAADGYTYEAEALKGWLESGQDTSPMTNVKLSHHQLIPNHALRSAIQEWMQQQRRLC
;
A
#
# COMPACT_ATOMS: atom_id res chain seq x y z
N MET A 1 -30.78 -118.31 -95.70
CA MET A 1 -30.89 -116.83 -95.66
C MET A 1 -31.29 -116.30 -94.28
N ALA A 2 -32.36 -116.80 -93.64
CA ALA A 2 -32.80 -116.28 -92.33
C ALA A 2 -31.76 -116.38 -91.18
N LYS A 3 -30.95 -117.45 -91.12
CA LYS A 3 -29.93 -117.64 -90.07
C LYS A 3 -28.76 -116.66 -90.18
N TYR A 4 -28.41 -116.25 -91.40
CA TYR A 4 -27.34 -115.29 -91.69
C TYR A 4 -27.77 -113.85 -91.34
N GLN A 5 -29.00 -113.48 -91.67
CA GLN A 5 -29.58 -112.19 -91.31
C GLN A 5 -29.74 -112.01 -89.80
N LEU A 6 -30.11 -113.07 -89.06
CA LEU A 6 -30.18 -113.02 -87.60
C LEU A 6 -28.79 -112.84 -86.96
N GLN A 7 -27.78 -113.53 -87.48
CA GLN A 7 -26.42 -113.45 -86.96
C GLN A 7 -25.80 -112.06 -87.20
N GLN A 8 -26.03 -111.48 -88.37
CA GLN A 8 -25.61 -110.12 -88.72
C GLN A 8 -26.32 -109.06 -87.84
N ALA A 9 -27.63 -109.19 -87.62
CA ALA A 9 -28.38 -108.31 -86.72
C ALA A 9 -27.91 -108.42 -85.25
N MET A 10 -27.58 -109.63 -84.78
CA MET A 10 -27.03 -109.82 -83.43
C MET A 10 -25.65 -109.19 -83.26
N GLU A 11 -24.82 -109.22 -84.31
CA GLU A 11 -23.48 -108.63 -84.32
C GLU A 11 -23.54 -107.09 -84.34
N GLU A 12 -24.47 -106.51 -85.12
CA GLU A 12 -24.77 -105.08 -85.10
C GLU A 12 -25.30 -104.61 -83.74
N VAL A 13 -26.21 -105.38 -83.12
CA VAL A 13 -26.73 -105.07 -81.78
C VAL A 13 -25.63 -105.14 -80.72
N ASN A 14 -24.72 -106.12 -80.80
CA ASN A 14 -23.60 -106.22 -79.88
C ASN A 14 -22.59 -105.08 -80.07
N LYS A 15 -22.31 -104.69 -81.32
CA LYS A 15 -21.47 -103.53 -81.64
C LYS A 15 -22.10 -102.23 -81.10
N ALA A 16 -23.39 -102.01 -81.33
CA ALA A 16 -24.11 -100.86 -80.81
C ALA A 16 -24.15 -100.82 -79.27
N LYS A 17 -24.28 -101.98 -78.61
CA LYS A 17 -24.18 -102.09 -77.14
C LYS A 17 -22.79 -101.73 -76.63
N GLN A 18 -21.73 -102.17 -77.31
CA GLN A 18 -20.35 -101.85 -76.96
C GLN A 18 -20.07 -100.35 -77.14
N GLU A 19 -20.50 -99.76 -78.26
CA GLU A 19 -20.37 -98.33 -78.52
C GLU A 19 -21.15 -97.49 -77.50
N ALA A 20 -22.38 -97.90 -77.14
CA ALA A 20 -23.18 -97.24 -76.11
C ALA A 20 -22.52 -97.32 -74.71
N TYR A 21 -21.89 -98.45 -74.39
CA TYR A 21 -21.15 -98.62 -73.14
C TYR A 21 -19.90 -97.73 -73.09
N GLU A 22 -19.13 -97.67 -74.18
CA GLU A 22 -17.96 -96.80 -74.28
C GLU A 22 -18.33 -95.31 -74.23
N GLU A 23 -19.43 -94.93 -74.87
CA GLU A 23 -19.98 -93.57 -74.80
C GLU A 23 -20.46 -93.23 -73.39
N SER A 24 -21.13 -94.15 -72.68
CA SER A 24 -21.51 -93.98 -71.28
C SER A 24 -20.28 -93.79 -70.38
N LEU A 25 -19.20 -94.54 -70.61
CA LEU A 25 -17.96 -94.40 -69.85
C LEU A 25 -17.26 -93.06 -70.15
N ARG A 26 -17.28 -92.61 -71.40
CA ARG A 26 -16.77 -91.27 -71.77
C ARG A 26 -17.56 -90.15 -71.11
N ARG A 27 -18.89 -90.25 -71.08
CA ARG A 27 -19.76 -89.28 -70.39
C ARG A 27 -19.49 -89.26 -68.90
N GLN A 28 -19.39 -90.41 -68.24
CA GLN A 28 -19.07 -90.48 -66.81
C GLN A 28 -17.70 -89.87 -66.50
N LYS A 29 -16.69 -90.10 -67.33
CA LYS A 29 -15.38 -89.44 -67.19
C LYS A 29 -15.45 -87.93 -67.40
N ALA A 30 -16.22 -87.47 -68.38
CA ALA A 30 -16.42 -86.04 -68.64
C ALA A 30 -17.18 -85.36 -67.50
N GLU A 31 -18.19 -86.01 -66.92
CA GLU A 31 -18.95 -85.53 -65.76
C GLU A 31 -18.05 -85.42 -64.51
N MET A 32 -17.21 -86.43 -64.25
CA MET A 32 -16.26 -86.39 -63.14
C MET A 32 -15.23 -85.28 -63.32
N ALA A 33 -14.67 -85.12 -64.53
CA ALA A 33 -13.74 -84.03 -64.84
C ALA A 33 -14.40 -82.64 -64.71
N ALA A 34 -15.67 -82.51 -65.13
CA ALA A 34 -16.43 -81.27 -64.98
C ALA A 34 -16.71 -80.95 -63.50
N PHE A 35 -17.01 -81.96 -62.68
CA PHE A 35 -17.18 -81.80 -61.24
C PHE A 35 -15.88 -81.36 -60.54
N GLU A 36 -14.75 -81.99 -60.86
CA GLU A 36 -13.43 -81.61 -60.34
C GLU A 36 -13.04 -80.18 -60.76
N ALA A 37 -13.28 -79.82 -62.02
CA ALA A 37 -13.05 -78.48 -62.52
C ALA A 37 -13.92 -77.45 -61.80
N HIS A 38 -15.19 -77.78 -61.53
CA HIS A 38 -16.10 -76.92 -60.77
C HIS A 38 -15.65 -76.74 -59.32
N LEU A 39 -15.19 -77.81 -58.65
CA LEU A 39 -14.67 -77.72 -57.29
C LEU A 39 -13.40 -76.84 -57.25
N LYS A 40 -12.49 -77.02 -58.21
CA LYS A 40 -11.28 -76.20 -58.34
C LYS A 40 -11.61 -74.73 -58.61
N ALA A 41 -12.59 -74.45 -59.47
CA ALA A 41 -13.06 -73.09 -59.71
C ALA A 41 -13.60 -72.45 -58.42
N LYS A 42 -14.42 -73.18 -57.65
CA LYS A 42 -14.94 -72.71 -56.36
C LYS A 42 -13.85 -72.45 -55.32
N THR A 43 -12.81 -73.27 -55.25
CA THR A 43 -11.71 -73.04 -54.31
C THR A 43 -10.86 -71.84 -54.72
N THR A 44 -10.59 -71.68 -56.02
CA THR A 44 -9.88 -70.49 -56.53
C THR A 44 -10.68 -69.20 -56.32
N GLU A 45 -12.00 -69.24 -56.49
CA GLU A 45 -12.90 -68.10 -56.25
C GLU A 45 -12.87 -67.68 -54.78
N LYS A 46 -12.93 -68.64 -53.84
CA LYS A 46 -12.79 -68.36 -52.41
C LYS A 46 -11.43 -67.74 -52.06
N SER A 47 -10.35 -68.29 -52.61
CA SER A 47 -9.00 -67.75 -52.41
C SER A 47 -8.87 -66.32 -52.94
N TYR A 48 -9.45 -66.04 -54.11
CA TYR A 48 -9.44 -64.71 -54.70
C TYR A 48 -10.21 -63.69 -53.86
N ILE A 49 -11.38 -64.07 -53.32
CA ILE A 49 -12.18 -63.21 -52.44
C ILE A 49 -11.40 -62.87 -51.16
N GLU A 50 -10.75 -63.86 -50.55
CA GLU A 50 -9.93 -63.67 -49.35
C GLU A 50 -8.74 -62.73 -49.61
N GLU A 51 -7.99 -62.95 -50.70
CA GLU A 51 -6.87 -62.08 -51.07
C GLU A 51 -7.34 -60.64 -51.34
N LYS A 52 -8.49 -60.49 -52.02
CA LYS A 52 -9.08 -59.17 -52.26
C LYS A 52 -9.47 -58.47 -50.95
N ARG A 53 -10.01 -59.20 -49.97
CA ARG A 53 -10.32 -58.64 -48.64
C ARG A 53 -9.05 -58.15 -47.94
N GLN A 54 -8.00 -58.97 -47.92
CA GLN A 54 -6.72 -58.62 -47.30
C GLN A 54 -6.06 -57.41 -47.97
N ARG A 55 -6.17 -57.27 -49.30
CA ARG A 55 -5.67 -56.08 -50.02
C ARG A 55 -6.39 -54.82 -49.59
N ILE A 56 -7.72 -54.86 -49.44
CA ILE A 56 -8.51 -53.71 -48.97
C ILE A 56 -8.10 -53.33 -47.54
N GLU A 57 -8.02 -54.30 -46.63
CA GLU A 57 -7.59 -54.07 -45.23
C GLU A 57 -6.17 -53.46 -45.18
N PHE A 58 -5.25 -53.94 -46.01
CA PHE A 58 -3.89 -53.42 -46.08
C PHE A 58 -3.84 -51.99 -46.66
N GLU A 59 -4.61 -51.70 -47.72
CA GLU A 59 -4.70 -50.36 -48.29
C GLU A 59 -5.28 -49.35 -47.30
N GLU A 60 -6.29 -49.73 -46.51
CA GLU A 60 -6.84 -48.90 -45.43
C GLU A 60 -5.80 -48.65 -44.34
N ALA A 61 -5.09 -49.68 -43.88
CA ALA A 61 -4.02 -49.52 -42.88
C ALA A 61 -2.88 -48.62 -43.38
N LEU A 62 -2.47 -48.78 -44.65
CA LEU A 62 -1.47 -47.92 -45.30
C LEU A 62 -1.94 -46.46 -45.40
N ARG A 63 -3.24 -46.25 -45.68
CA ARG A 63 -3.83 -44.91 -45.73
C ARG A 63 -3.81 -44.24 -44.36
N MET A 64 -4.21 -44.96 -43.32
CA MET A 64 -4.22 -44.45 -41.94
C MET A 64 -2.82 -44.08 -41.46
N THR A 65 -1.85 -44.96 -41.66
CA THR A 65 -0.45 -44.70 -41.30
C THR A 65 0.14 -43.54 -42.10
N THR A 66 -0.23 -43.37 -43.37
CA THR A 66 0.19 -42.22 -44.18
C THR A 66 -0.31 -40.90 -43.59
N ILE A 67 -1.58 -40.85 -43.16
CA ILE A 67 -2.17 -39.68 -42.52
C ILE A 67 -1.45 -39.36 -41.20
N GLU A 68 -1.15 -40.39 -40.39
CA GLU A 68 -0.43 -40.23 -39.13
C GLU A 68 0.97 -39.66 -39.34
N VAL A 69 1.73 -40.21 -40.30
CA VAL A 69 3.07 -39.71 -40.66
C VAL A 69 3.02 -38.27 -41.16
N GLN A 70 2.00 -37.91 -41.95
CA GLN A 70 1.78 -36.54 -42.41
C GLN A 70 1.54 -35.60 -41.21
N GLY A 71 0.69 -36.00 -40.27
CA GLY A 71 0.41 -35.24 -39.06
C GLY A 71 1.64 -35.05 -38.17
N LEU A 72 2.47 -36.09 -38.01
CA LEU A 72 3.73 -36.00 -37.28
C LEU A 72 4.74 -35.07 -37.97
N LYS A 73 4.80 -35.08 -39.31
CA LYS A 73 5.63 -34.12 -40.06
C LYS A 73 5.21 -32.68 -39.82
N SER A 74 3.91 -32.38 -39.89
CA SER A 74 3.40 -31.03 -39.60
C SER A 74 3.75 -30.57 -38.18
N ARG A 75 3.55 -31.42 -37.17
CA ARG A 75 3.94 -31.09 -35.79
C ARG A 75 5.45 -30.87 -35.63
N ARG A 76 6.28 -31.67 -36.29
CA ARG A 76 7.74 -31.48 -36.27
C ARG A 76 8.11 -30.11 -36.86
N ASP A 77 7.49 -29.73 -37.96
CA ASP A 77 7.79 -28.47 -38.63
C ASP A 77 7.33 -27.27 -37.79
N GLU A 78 6.19 -27.36 -37.09
CA GLU A 78 5.75 -26.37 -36.09
C GLU A 78 6.75 -26.22 -34.94
N VAL A 79 7.24 -27.34 -34.39
CA VAL A 79 8.24 -27.32 -33.30
C VAL A 79 9.56 -26.71 -33.76
N LEU A 80 9.99 -26.98 -34.99
CA LEU A 80 11.21 -26.38 -35.57
C LEU A 80 11.08 -24.86 -35.70
N GLU A 81 9.91 -24.37 -36.10
CA GLU A 81 9.68 -22.93 -36.22
C GLU A 81 9.69 -22.23 -34.84
N GLU A 82 9.04 -22.82 -33.85
CA GLU A 82 9.08 -22.31 -32.48
C GLU A 82 10.49 -22.36 -31.88
N LEU A 83 11.27 -23.40 -32.19
CA LEU A 83 12.66 -23.49 -31.77
C LEU A 83 13.52 -22.36 -32.38
N HIS A 84 13.33 -22.04 -33.66
CA HIS A 84 14.02 -20.91 -34.29
C HIS A 84 13.65 -19.58 -33.61
N LYS A 85 12.36 -19.31 -33.38
CA LYS A 85 11.90 -18.11 -32.68
C LYS A 85 12.49 -18.01 -31.26
N ALA A 86 12.53 -19.13 -30.54
CA ALA A 86 13.13 -19.17 -29.21
C ALA A 86 14.64 -18.89 -29.24
N ASN A 87 15.34 -19.40 -30.26
CA ASN A 87 16.78 -19.18 -30.43
C ASN A 87 17.09 -17.71 -30.76
N ASP A 88 16.28 -17.07 -31.60
CA ASP A 88 16.45 -15.64 -31.92
C ASP A 88 16.25 -14.76 -30.68
N ARG A 89 15.23 -15.07 -29.86
CA ARG A 89 15.00 -14.38 -28.57
C ARG A 89 16.18 -14.58 -27.62
N ARG A 90 16.75 -15.79 -27.56
CA ARG A 90 17.93 -16.08 -26.73
C ARG A 90 19.12 -15.20 -27.13
N LEU A 91 19.40 -15.12 -28.43
CA LEU A 91 20.48 -14.26 -28.97
C LEU A 91 20.27 -12.79 -28.62
N MET A 92 19.03 -12.28 -28.71
CA MET A 92 18.72 -10.91 -28.27
C MET A 92 18.99 -10.70 -26.78
N PHE A 93 18.61 -11.65 -25.92
CA PHE A 93 18.89 -11.56 -24.49
C PHE A 93 20.38 -11.65 -24.18
N GLU A 94 21.16 -12.44 -24.91
CA GLU A 94 22.62 -12.50 -24.74
C GLU A 94 23.29 -11.14 -25.00
N VAL A 95 22.86 -10.43 -26.04
CA VAL A 95 23.34 -9.06 -26.32
C VAL A 95 22.95 -8.11 -25.20
N GLN A 96 21.69 -8.11 -24.77
CA GLN A 96 21.21 -7.24 -23.69
C GLN A 96 21.92 -7.50 -22.36
N ILE A 97 22.25 -8.76 -22.06
CA ILE A 97 23.03 -9.13 -20.88
C ILE A 97 24.45 -8.58 -20.99
N SER A 98 25.07 -8.62 -22.18
CA SER A 98 26.39 -8.06 -22.42
C SER A 98 26.41 -6.54 -22.20
N ASP A 99 25.43 -5.83 -22.75
CA ASP A 99 25.29 -4.38 -22.57
C ASP A 99 25.08 -4.02 -21.10
N SER A 100 24.20 -4.76 -20.41
CA SER A 100 23.94 -4.57 -18.98
C SER A 100 25.21 -4.79 -18.16
N LYS A 101 26.01 -5.82 -18.45
CA LYS A 101 27.29 -6.06 -17.78
C LYS A 101 28.26 -4.91 -17.97
N GLN A 102 28.32 -4.32 -19.17
CA GLN A 102 29.16 -3.16 -19.43
C GLN A 102 28.72 -1.94 -18.60
N THR A 103 27.41 -1.68 -18.53
CA THR A 103 26.88 -0.57 -17.71
C THR A 103 27.14 -0.76 -16.21
N VAL A 104 27.04 -1.99 -15.71
CA VAL A 104 27.35 -2.29 -14.30
C VAL A 104 28.81 -2.00 -14.00
N LYS A 105 29.73 -2.41 -14.88
CA LYS A 105 31.16 -2.12 -14.72
C LYS A 105 31.44 -0.61 -14.67
N GLU A 106 30.81 0.18 -15.54
CA GLU A 106 30.94 1.63 -15.52
C GLU A 106 30.38 2.28 -14.24
N LEU A 107 29.31 1.72 -13.68
CA LEU A 107 28.76 2.18 -12.40
C LEU A 107 29.65 1.80 -11.22
N GLU A 108 30.27 0.61 -11.24
CA GLU A 108 31.24 0.18 -10.23
C GLU A 108 32.46 1.10 -10.19
N GLU A 109 33.00 1.47 -11.36
CA GLU A 109 34.11 2.43 -11.47
C GLU A 109 33.74 3.81 -10.91
N LYS A 110 32.51 4.30 -11.21
CA LYS A 110 32.01 5.57 -10.66
C LYS A 110 31.80 5.50 -9.14
N LEU A 111 31.30 4.38 -8.63
CA LEU A 111 31.10 4.17 -7.20
C LEU A 111 32.42 4.20 -6.46
N GLN A 112 33.46 3.55 -7.01
CA GLN A 112 34.80 3.59 -6.43
C GLN A 112 35.35 5.02 -6.38
N SER A 113 35.20 5.78 -7.47
CA SER A 113 35.61 7.19 -7.51
C SER A 113 34.86 8.05 -6.49
N ALA A 114 33.56 7.82 -6.30
CA ALA A 114 32.77 8.53 -5.29
C ALA A 114 33.18 8.15 -3.86
N GLN A 115 33.51 6.89 -3.60
CA GLN A 115 34.04 6.44 -2.30
C GLN A 115 35.37 7.13 -1.98
N ASP A 116 36.29 7.21 -2.93
CA ASP A 116 37.56 7.91 -2.75
C ASP A 116 37.34 9.41 -2.44
N LEU A 117 36.36 10.03 -3.10
CA LEU A 117 35.98 11.41 -2.83
C LEU A 117 35.41 11.59 -1.41
N ILE A 118 34.54 10.68 -0.95
CA ILE A 118 34.00 10.70 0.42
C ILE A 118 35.12 10.59 1.44
N VAL A 119 36.08 9.69 1.25
CA VAL A 119 37.23 9.55 2.16
C VAL A 119 38.06 10.84 2.20
N ASN A 120 38.24 11.50 1.06
CA ASN A 120 38.94 12.79 1.03
C ASN A 120 38.15 13.90 1.77
N LEU A 121 36.84 14.01 1.53
CA LEU A 121 35.98 14.98 2.20
C LEU A 121 35.87 14.72 3.71
N GLN A 122 35.87 13.46 4.13
CA GLN A 122 35.92 13.08 5.55
C GLN A 122 37.22 13.53 6.21
N ARG A 123 38.35 13.34 5.53
CA ARG A 123 39.65 13.81 6.01
C ARG A 123 39.69 15.34 6.12
N GLU A 124 39.18 16.04 5.11
CA GLU A 124 39.10 17.50 5.11
C GLU A 124 38.17 18.00 6.22
N ARG A 125 37.05 17.32 6.47
CA ARG A 125 36.17 17.62 7.60
C ARG A 125 36.86 17.39 8.94
N GLU A 126 37.62 16.31 9.11
CA GLU A 126 38.38 16.04 10.34
C GLU A 126 39.52 17.05 10.57
N GLU A 127 40.08 17.61 9.50
CA GLU A 127 41.07 18.67 9.57
C GLU A 127 40.42 20.01 9.95
N LEU A 128 39.33 20.39 9.27
CA LEU A 128 38.53 21.55 9.63
C LEU A 128 37.91 21.44 11.02
N GLN A 129 37.51 20.26 11.46
CA GLN A 129 37.00 20.03 12.81
C GLN A 129 38.10 20.26 13.84
N ARG A 130 39.34 19.78 13.59
CA ARG A 130 40.48 20.07 14.47
C ARG A 130 40.81 21.56 14.51
N GLU A 131 40.77 22.24 13.36
CA GLU A 131 40.94 23.70 13.30
C GLU A 131 39.82 24.43 14.06
N CYS A 132 38.57 23.97 13.94
CA CYS A 132 37.44 24.50 14.70
C CYS A 132 37.58 24.22 16.19
N ASP A 133 38.02 23.04 16.62
CA ASP A 133 38.21 22.70 18.03
C ASP A 133 39.36 23.52 18.64
N GLU A 134 40.45 23.73 17.90
CA GLU A 134 41.54 24.66 18.28
C GLU A 134 41.03 26.10 18.38
N ALA A 135 40.24 26.55 17.41
CA ALA A 135 39.61 27.87 17.42
C ALA A 135 38.55 28.02 18.52
N ILE A 136 37.86 26.94 18.90
CA ILE A 136 36.91 26.91 20.01
C ILE A 136 37.65 26.98 21.33
N VAL A 137 38.76 26.26 21.51
CA VAL A 137 39.61 26.39 22.72
C VAL A 137 40.18 27.82 22.82
N GLU A 138 40.60 28.41 21.71
CA GLU A 138 41.06 29.81 21.65
C GLU A 138 39.90 30.82 21.88
N ALA A 139 38.70 30.51 21.37
CA ALA A 139 37.47 31.26 21.61
C ALA A 139 36.96 31.14 23.05
N GLU A 140 37.10 29.98 23.70
CA GLU A 140 36.73 29.72 25.10
C GLU A 140 37.69 30.43 26.07
N MET A 141 38.97 30.55 25.70
CA MET A 141 39.92 31.41 26.42
C MET A 141 39.58 32.90 26.30
N THR A 142 38.92 33.32 25.21
CA THR A 142 38.47 34.70 25.00
C THR A 142 37.01 34.95 25.44
N GLN A 143 36.19 33.90 25.62
CA GLN A 143 34.79 33.91 26.08
C GLN A 143 34.62 33.82 27.61
N LYS A 144 35.66 34.09 28.41
CA LYS A 144 35.45 34.61 29.78
C LYS A 144 35.07 36.10 29.79
N ALA A 145 34.96 36.74 28.63
CA ALA A 145 34.31 38.01 28.43
C ALA A 145 33.42 37.95 27.17
N ALA A 146 32.15 38.32 27.31
CA ALA A 146 31.13 38.45 26.26
C ALA A 146 30.39 37.18 25.81
N THR A 147 29.28 36.93 26.50
CA THR A 147 28.12 36.15 26.06
C THR A 147 27.22 36.97 25.11
N SER A 148 26.67 36.32 24.08
CA SER A 148 25.36 36.49 23.38
C SER A 148 25.53 36.37 21.85
N SER A 149 25.18 35.25 21.22
CA SER A 149 23.84 34.83 20.74
C SER A 149 23.71 34.96 19.21
N SER A 150 23.48 33.85 18.51
CA SER A 150 22.95 33.80 17.14
C SER A 150 21.54 33.19 17.17
N GLN A 151 20.60 33.92 16.58
CA GLN A 151 19.16 33.71 16.70
C GLN A 151 18.63 32.90 15.50
N TYR A 152 18.27 31.65 15.75
CA TYR A 152 17.07 31.05 15.17
C TYR A 152 16.11 30.81 16.35
N ALA A 153 14.93 31.42 16.32
CA ALA A 153 13.94 31.25 17.38
C ALA A 153 13.39 29.81 17.35
N HIS A 154 14.06 28.88 18.04
CA HIS A 154 13.64 27.50 18.17
C HIS A 154 12.52 27.40 19.22
N ASN A 155 11.29 27.16 18.77
CA ASN A 155 10.11 26.96 19.62
C ASN A 155 9.93 25.48 20.07
N PHE A 156 10.98 24.67 20.01
CA PHE A 156 10.97 23.26 20.42
C PHE A 156 12.20 22.95 21.29
N SER A 157 12.09 21.95 22.17
CA SER A 157 13.20 21.52 23.02
C SER A 157 14.25 20.80 22.19
N GLU A 158 15.51 21.23 22.28
CA GLU A 158 16.64 20.54 21.67
C GLU A 158 17.24 19.57 22.69
N PHE A 159 17.44 18.33 22.29
CA PHE A 159 18.05 17.27 23.10
C PHE A 159 19.44 16.94 22.55
N THR A 160 20.35 16.59 23.44
CA THR A 160 21.71 16.13 23.09
C THR A 160 21.72 14.66 22.69
N TYR A 161 22.74 14.24 21.94
CA TYR A 161 22.92 12.83 21.60
C TYR A 161 22.96 11.93 22.85
N ASN A 162 23.63 12.38 23.91
CA ASN A 162 23.74 11.62 25.17
C ASN A 162 22.39 11.39 25.83
N GLU A 163 21.51 12.40 25.87
CA GLU A 163 20.15 12.23 26.41
C GLU A 163 19.34 11.20 25.61
N ILE A 164 19.46 11.22 24.28
CA ILE A 164 18.79 10.26 23.41
C ILE A 164 19.34 8.84 23.64
N MET A 165 20.66 8.71 23.76
CA MET A 165 21.33 7.43 24.01
C MET A 165 20.93 6.84 25.37
N GLU A 166 20.95 7.65 26.44
CA GLU A 166 20.50 7.24 27.77
C GLU A 166 19.02 6.85 27.79
N ALA A 167 18.16 7.67 27.17
CA ALA A 167 16.72 7.42 27.13
C ALA A 167 16.33 6.14 26.38
N THR A 168 17.15 5.72 25.42
CA THR A 168 16.95 4.50 24.62
C THR A 168 17.79 3.31 25.10
N ASN A 169 18.49 3.45 26.23
CA ASN A 169 19.41 2.44 26.76
C ASN A 169 20.36 1.91 25.69
N ASP A 170 21.15 2.82 25.11
CA ASP A 170 22.09 2.57 24.00
C ASP A 170 21.39 1.99 22.76
N PHE A 171 20.23 2.54 22.39
CA PHE A 171 19.41 2.09 21.26
C PHE A 171 19.08 0.59 21.31
N SER A 172 18.78 0.08 22.50
CA SER A 172 18.47 -1.33 22.71
C SER A 172 17.31 -1.81 21.83
N ASP A 173 17.50 -2.94 21.14
CA ASP A 173 16.44 -3.58 20.35
C ASP A 173 15.19 -3.91 21.19
N SER A 174 15.33 -4.08 22.50
CA SER A 174 14.21 -4.32 23.42
C SER A 174 13.25 -3.13 23.56
N LEU A 175 13.75 -1.92 23.27
CA LEU A 175 12.98 -0.68 23.29
C LEU A 175 12.51 -0.27 21.89
N LYS A 176 12.88 -1.02 20.84
CA LYS A 176 12.47 -0.73 19.48
C LYS A 176 10.98 -1.05 19.31
N ILE A 177 10.19 -0.03 19.00
CA ILE A 177 8.73 -0.13 18.83
C ILE A 177 8.30 -0.06 17.37
N GLY A 178 9.19 0.30 16.45
CA GLY A 178 8.90 0.30 15.02
C GLY A 178 10.15 0.41 14.17
N GLU A 179 10.06 -0.10 12.94
CA GLU A 179 11.08 0.06 11.91
C GLU A 179 10.41 0.18 10.54
N GLY A 180 10.86 1.15 9.74
CA GLY A 180 10.35 1.35 8.38
C GLY A 180 11.36 2.03 7.47
N GLY A 181 10.88 2.43 6.28
CA GLY A 181 11.70 3.14 5.28
C GLY A 181 12.30 4.45 5.81
N TYR A 182 11.64 5.07 6.77
CA TYR A 182 12.02 6.34 7.40
C TYR A 182 12.98 6.20 8.59
N GLY A 183 13.26 4.96 9.02
CA GLY A 183 14.16 4.67 10.14
C GLY A 183 13.52 3.87 11.27
N SER A 184 14.15 3.94 12.44
CA SER A 184 13.80 3.15 13.62
C SER A 184 13.14 4.02 14.67
N VAL A 185 12.12 3.52 15.35
CA VAL A 185 11.45 4.21 16.45
C VAL A 185 11.68 3.43 17.73
N TYR A 186 12.17 4.12 18.76
CA TYR A 186 12.42 3.56 20.08
C TYR A 186 11.48 4.18 21.10
N LYS A 187 10.99 3.37 22.04
CA LYS A 187 10.38 3.86 23.26
C LYS A 187 11.51 4.33 24.18
N GLY A 188 11.40 5.56 24.66
CA GLY A 188 12.36 6.13 25.60
C GLY A 188 11.70 6.72 26.82
N PHE A 189 12.53 7.18 27.76
CA PHE A 189 12.08 7.89 28.94
C PHE A 189 12.96 9.14 29.12
N LEU A 190 12.43 10.30 28.75
CA LEU A 190 13.14 11.59 28.83
C LEU A 190 12.45 12.48 29.86
N HIS A 191 13.21 13.04 30.80
CA HIS A 191 12.69 13.93 31.85
C HIS A 191 11.42 13.37 32.54
N HIS A 192 11.47 12.09 32.92
CA HIS A 192 10.36 11.35 33.53
C HIS A 192 9.09 11.16 32.67
N THR A 193 9.18 11.43 31.37
CA THR A 193 8.07 11.31 30.42
C THR A 193 8.34 10.16 29.45
N PRO A 194 7.39 9.24 29.24
CA PRO A 194 7.51 8.24 28.19
C PRO A 194 7.42 8.92 26.82
N VAL A 195 8.39 8.64 25.96
CA VAL A 195 8.53 9.26 24.63
C VAL A 195 8.69 8.21 23.54
N ALA A 196 8.35 8.60 22.32
CA ALA A 196 8.73 7.87 21.12
C ALA A 196 9.85 8.64 20.40
N ILE A 197 10.99 8.00 20.20
CA ILE A 197 12.19 8.59 19.60
C ILE A 197 12.38 7.98 18.22
N LYS A 198 12.09 8.76 17.17
CA LYS A 198 12.26 8.36 15.77
C LYS A 198 13.66 8.76 15.31
N MET A 199 14.50 7.77 15.06
CA MET A 199 15.84 7.90 14.49
C MET A 199 15.74 7.84 12.96
N LEU A 200 16.09 8.93 12.27
CA LEU A 200 16.05 8.96 10.81
C LEU A 200 17.29 8.31 10.20
N ARG A 201 17.13 7.65 9.04
CA ARG A 201 18.26 7.03 8.33
C ARG A 201 19.07 8.08 7.56
N LEU A 202 20.35 8.19 7.89
CA LEU A 202 21.33 9.10 7.28
C LEU A 202 21.72 8.76 5.83
N ASN A 203 21.32 7.60 5.32
CA ASN A 203 21.87 7.04 4.07
C ASN A 203 21.27 7.68 2.80
N SER A 204 20.49 8.75 2.92
CA SER A 204 19.93 9.49 1.79
C SER A 204 19.84 10.98 2.10
N SER A 205 20.14 11.84 1.13
CA SER A 205 19.89 13.29 1.22
C SER A 205 18.44 13.62 1.61
N GLN A 206 17.52 12.69 1.33
CA GLN A 206 16.11 12.78 1.67
C GLN A 206 15.82 12.76 3.18
N GLY A 207 16.60 12.04 4.01
CA GLY A 207 16.34 11.96 5.45
C GLY A 207 16.55 13.31 6.17
N CYS A 208 17.49 14.11 5.71
CA CYS A 208 17.76 15.45 6.27
C CYS A 208 16.63 16.43 5.96
N ASP A 209 16.14 16.44 4.72
CA ASP A 209 15.02 17.31 4.31
C ASP A 209 13.74 16.95 5.08
N GLU A 210 13.46 15.65 5.25
CA GLU A 210 12.30 15.17 6.01
C GLU A 210 12.37 15.58 7.49
N PHE A 211 13.56 15.53 8.10
CA PHE A 211 13.79 16.00 9.48
C PHE A 211 13.38 17.47 9.64
N TYR A 212 13.98 18.37 8.86
CA TYR A 212 13.73 19.80 8.98
C TYR A 212 12.30 20.15 8.61
N GLN A 213 11.71 19.46 7.63
CA GLN A 213 10.32 19.66 7.24
C GLN A 213 9.37 19.30 8.39
N GLU A 214 9.57 18.16 9.04
CA GLU A 214 8.74 17.71 10.15
C GLU A 214 8.85 18.63 11.37
N VAL A 215 10.07 19.05 11.73
CA VAL A 215 10.32 20.06 12.78
C VAL A 215 9.63 21.38 12.44
N ASN A 216 9.78 21.87 11.22
CA ASN A 216 9.23 23.15 10.78
C ASN A 216 7.70 23.17 10.81
N VAL A 217 7.04 22.07 10.47
CA VAL A 217 5.58 21.97 10.51
C VAL A 217 5.07 21.78 11.93
N LEU A 218 5.52 20.74 12.64
CA LEU A 218 4.98 20.39 13.96
C LEU A 218 5.34 21.39 15.06
N SER A 219 6.36 22.23 14.87
CA SER A 219 6.62 23.36 15.76
C SER A 219 5.62 24.51 15.61
N LYS A 220 4.87 24.57 14.50
CA LYS A 220 3.95 25.68 14.15
C LYS A 220 2.47 25.30 14.20
N VAL A 221 2.14 24.02 14.06
CA VAL A 221 0.75 23.54 14.07
C VAL A 221 0.47 22.65 15.27
N ARG A 222 -0.67 22.86 15.93
CA ARG A 222 -1.12 22.10 17.11
C ARG A 222 -2.59 21.78 16.98
N HIS A 223 -2.96 20.52 17.19
CA HIS A 223 -4.34 20.03 17.16
C HIS A 223 -4.45 18.80 18.07
N PRO A 224 -5.58 18.55 18.76
CA PRO A 224 -5.74 17.39 19.65
C PRO A 224 -5.51 16.03 18.99
N ASN A 225 -5.79 15.96 17.68
CA ASN A 225 -5.62 14.77 16.84
C ASN A 225 -4.37 14.86 15.93
N LEU A 226 -3.38 15.67 16.30
CA LEU A 226 -2.03 15.62 15.74
C LEU A 226 -1.05 15.07 16.79
N VAL A 227 -0.04 14.34 16.33
CA VAL A 227 1.06 13.91 17.20
C VAL A 227 1.86 15.13 17.66
N THR A 228 2.15 15.18 18.96
CA THR A 228 2.92 16.26 19.56
C THR A 228 4.42 15.99 19.43
N LEU A 229 5.11 16.87 18.71
CA LEU A 229 6.58 16.96 18.76
C LEU A 229 6.98 17.61 20.09
N ILE A 230 7.69 16.86 20.93
CA ILE A 230 8.25 17.33 22.20
C ILE A 230 9.56 18.07 21.93
N GLY A 231 10.39 17.52 21.05
CA GLY A 231 11.66 18.12 20.69
C GLY A 231 12.39 17.34 19.61
N ALA A 232 13.64 17.71 19.37
CA ALA A 232 14.48 17.07 18.38
C ALA A 232 15.95 17.06 18.83
N CYS A 233 16.73 16.14 18.28
CA CYS A 233 18.17 16.07 18.45
C CYS A 233 18.82 16.10 17.06
N PRO A 234 19.31 17.27 16.60
CA PRO A 234 19.96 17.39 15.29
C PRO A 234 21.24 16.55 15.19
N GLU A 235 22.01 16.42 16.27
CA GLU A 235 23.23 15.60 16.33
C GLU A 235 22.96 14.13 15.97
N ALA A 236 21.83 13.61 16.44
CA ALA A 236 21.41 12.22 16.25
C ALA A 236 20.41 12.03 15.08
N TRP A 237 19.99 13.11 14.42
CA TRP A 237 18.86 13.12 13.47
C TRP A 237 17.59 12.46 14.06
N ALA A 238 17.30 12.78 15.32
CA ALA A 238 16.22 12.16 16.08
C ALA A 238 15.07 13.13 16.35
N LEU A 239 13.84 12.66 16.19
CA LEU A 239 12.62 13.38 16.53
C LEU A 239 11.97 12.73 17.76
N VAL A 240 11.62 13.56 18.76
CA VAL A 240 11.08 13.11 20.04
C VAL A 240 9.60 13.49 20.12
N TYR A 241 8.74 12.48 20.22
CA TYR A 241 7.29 12.64 20.28
C TYR A 241 6.69 12.12 21.59
N GLU A 242 5.44 12.49 21.84
CA GLU A 242 4.62 11.81 22.83
C GLU A 242 4.52 10.30 22.52
N PHE A 243 4.64 9.46 23.55
CA PHE A 243 4.46 8.02 23.40
C PHE A 243 2.97 7.65 23.34
N LEU A 244 2.56 6.94 22.28
CA LEU A 244 1.18 6.52 22.05
C LEU A 244 1.06 5.00 22.21
N PRO A 245 0.46 4.50 23.31
CA PRO A 245 0.59 3.10 23.72
C PRO A 245 -0.19 2.10 22.87
N ASN A 246 -1.17 2.54 22.08
CA ASN A 246 -2.00 1.66 21.25
C ASN A 246 -1.49 1.55 19.79
N GLY A 247 -0.27 2.03 19.53
CA GLY A 247 0.39 1.87 18.23
C GLY A 247 -0.35 2.56 17.09
N SER A 248 -0.17 2.06 15.87
CA SER A 248 -0.81 2.60 14.67
C SER A 248 -2.19 1.99 14.41
N LEU A 249 -3.02 2.70 13.65
CA LEU A 249 -4.30 2.20 13.18
C LEU A 249 -4.10 0.97 12.28
N GLU A 250 -2.99 0.89 11.55
CA GLU A 250 -2.64 -0.29 10.75
C GLU A 250 -2.49 -1.53 11.64
N ASP A 251 -1.71 -1.45 12.72
CA ASP A 251 -1.52 -2.54 13.67
C ASP A 251 -2.85 -2.97 14.30
N ARG A 252 -3.71 -2.00 14.61
CA ARG A 252 -5.01 -2.25 15.25
C ARG A 252 -6.05 -2.85 14.32
N LEU A 253 -5.99 -2.54 13.02
CA LEU A 253 -6.81 -3.19 11.99
C LEU A 253 -6.30 -4.61 11.67
N GLN A 254 -4.99 -4.81 11.66
CA GLN A 254 -4.38 -6.13 11.42
C GLN A 254 -4.43 -7.06 12.64
N ARG A 255 -4.54 -6.48 13.86
CA ARG A 255 -4.48 -7.17 15.16
C ARG A 255 -3.19 -7.95 15.36
N SER A 256 -2.07 -7.36 14.94
CA SER A 256 -0.73 -7.95 14.91
C SER A 256 -0.23 -8.42 16.29
N ASP A 257 -0.76 -7.85 17.36
CA ASP A 257 -0.38 -8.06 18.77
C ASP A 257 -1.47 -8.79 19.59
N GLY A 258 -2.53 -9.31 18.94
CA GLY A 258 -3.64 -9.98 19.61
C GLY A 258 -4.62 -9.04 20.33
N THR A 259 -4.53 -7.73 20.09
CA THR A 259 -5.46 -6.76 20.69
C THR A 259 -6.92 -6.95 20.23
N PRO A 260 -7.90 -6.58 21.09
CA PRO A 260 -9.32 -6.64 20.72
C PRO A 260 -9.62 -5.82 19.46
N PRO A 261 -10.58 -6.24 18.62
CA PRO A 261 -11.01 -5.45 17.47
C PRO A 261 -11.51 -4.06 17.88
N LEU A 262 -11.23 -3.06 17.05
CA LEU A 262 -11.86 -1.75 17.19
C LEU A 262 -13.34 -1.85 16.82
N THR A 263 -14.22 -1.42 17.72
CA THR A 263 -15.66 -1.39 17.47
C THR A 263 -16.02 -0.37 16.38
N TRP A 264 -17.18 -0.52 15.75
CA TRP A 264 -17.63 0.41 14.72
C TRP A 264 -17.71 1.85 15.25
N GLN A 265 -18.10 2.05 16.52
CA GLN A 265 -18.15 3.36 17.17
C GLN A 265 -16.77 4.02 17.21
N VAL A 266 -15.75 3.27 17.61
CA VAL A 266 -14.37 3.77 17.67
C VAL A 266 -13.85 4.07 16.26
N ARG A 267 -14.15 3.21 15.27
CA ARG A 267 -13.76 3.44 13.88
C ARG A 267 -14.42 4.69 13.28
N THR A 268 -15.71 4.91 13.55
CA THR A 268 -16.42 6.13 13.14
C THR A 268 -15.84 7.38 13.82
N ARG A 269 -15.47 7.28 15.10
CA ARG A 269 -14.81 8.38 15.82
C ARG A 269 -13.45 8.71 15.21
N ILE A 270 -12.62 7.71 14.93
CA ILE A 270 -11.31 7.87 14.28
C ILE A 270 -11.48 8.52 12.90
N ALA A 271 -12.45 8.08 12.09
CA ALA A 271 -12.75 8.70 10.80
C ALA A 271 -13.06 10.21 10.94
N ALA A 272 -13.90 10.57 11.92
CA ALA A 272 -14.22 11.98 12.19
C ALA A 272 -12.99 12.77 12.66
N GLU A 273 -12.20 12.24 13.58
CA GLU A 273 -10.99 12.89 14.09
C GLU A 273 -9.93 13.14 13.00
N VAL A 274 -9.71 12.17 12.11
CA VAL A 274 -8.82 12.34 10.94
C VAL A 274 -9.39 13.39 9.99
N CYS A 275 -10.70 13.37 9.73
CA CYS A 275 -11.35 14.39 8.89
C CYS A 275 -11.19 15.80 9.46
N ALA A 276 -11.44 15.98 10.77
CA ALA A 276 -11.24 17.26 11.46
C ALA A 276 -9.80 17.75 11.35
N THR A 277 -8.83 16.85 11.53
CA THR A 277 -7.41 17.16 11.44
C THR A 277 -7.01 17.61 10.04
N LEU A 278 -7.49 16.92 9.00
CA LEU A 278 -7.24 17.31 7.61
C LEU A 278 -7.86 18.68 7.29
N ILE A 279 -9.10 18.94 7.73
CA ILE A 279 -9.73 20.26 7.58
C ILE A 279 -8.87 21.34 8.23
N PHE A 280 -8.37 21.10 9.44
CA PHE A 280 -7.49 22.02 10.15
C PHE A 280 -6.19 22.30 9.35
N LEU A 281 -5.49 21.26 8.90
CA LEU A 281 -4.26 21.39 8.13
C LEU A 281 -4.48 22.14 6.80
N HIS A 282 -5.56 21.82 6.08
CA HIS A 282 -5.88 22.41 4.79
C HIS A 282 -6.33 23.87 4.91
N SER A 283 -6.97 24.22 6.03
CA SER A 283 -7.47 25.56 6.32
C SER A 283 -6.43 26.49 6.95
N ASN A 284 -5.26 25.97 7.31
CA ASN A 284 -4.18 26.78 7.89
C ASN A 284 -3.72 27.86 6.90
N ARG A 285 -3.75 29.13 7.30
CA ARG A 285 -3.35 30.28 6.45
C ARG A 285 -2.27 31.11 7.16
N PRO A 286 -1.30 31.67 6.41
CA PRO A 286 -1.14 31.66 4.95
C PRO A 286 -0.58 30.34 4.38
N ASN A 287 -0.25 29.38 5.25
CA ASN A 287 0.49 28.17 4.95
C ASN A 287 -0.42 26.94 4.99
N THR A 288 -1.08 26.62 3.87
CA THR A 288 -1.88 25.40 3.74
C THR A 288 -0.95 24.19 3.82
N VAL A 289 -1.20 23.26 4.74
CA VAL A 289 -0.38 22.06 4.91
C VAL A 289 -1.08 20.89 4.23
N ILE A 290 -0.44 20.27 3.23
CA ILE A 290 -0.91 19.01 2.63
C ILE A 290 -0.05 17.88 3.22
N HIS A 291 -0.69 16.85 3.76
CA HIS A 291 0.01 15.76 4.42
C HIS A 291 0.82 14.90 3.43
N GLY A 292 0.20 14.45 2.33
CA GLY A 292 0.86 13.76 1.23
C GLY A 292 1.13 12.27 1.42
N ASP A 293 1.31 11.78 2.66
CA ASP A 293 1.43 10.33 2.97
C ASP A 293 0.39 9.85 3.99
N LEU A 294 -0.88 10.18 3.78
CA LEU A 294 -1.93 9.75 4.70
C LEU A 294 -2.18 8.24 4.54
N LYS A 295 -1.93 7.46 5.60
CA LYS A 295 -2.15 6.01 5.66
C LYS A 295 -2.44 5.57 7.11
N PRO A 296 -3.03 4.38 7.33
CA PRO A 296 -3.30 3.87 8.69
C PRO A 296 -2.05 3.78 9.57
N GLY A 297 -0.88 3.46 9.00
CA GLY A 297 0.39 3.42 9.74
C GLY A 297 0.83 4.78 10.31
N ASN A 298 0.34 5.89 9.75
CA ASN A 298 0.64 7.25 10.20
C ASN A 298 -0.44 7.82 11.14
N ILE A 299 -1.49 7.06 11.44
CA ILE A 299 -2.54 7.42 12.39
C ILE A 299 -2.29 6.61 13.67
N LEU A 300 -1.75 7.25 14.69
CA LEU A 300 -1.43 6.62 15.97
C LEU A 300 -2.60 6.75 16.96
N LEU A 301 -2.69 5.84 17.93
CA LEU A 301 -3.77 5.83 18.92
C LEU A 301 -3.21 6.03 20.34
N ASP A 302 -3.78 7.00 21.07
CA ASP A 302 -3.48 7.21 22.49
C ASP A 302 -4.10 6.13 23.38
N ALA A 303 -3.91 6.25 24.71
CA ALA A 303 -4.46 5.31 25.69
C ALA A 303 -6.00 5.16 25.64
N ASN A 304 -6.72 6.16 25.14
CA ASN A 304 -8.18 6.20 25.03
C ASN A 304 -8.69 5.86 23.61
N LEU A 305 -7.82 5.40 22.72
CA LEU A 305 -8.11 5.17 21.30
C LEU A 305 -8.57 6.45 20.59
N VAL A 306 -8.06 7.60 21.00
CA VAL A 306 -8.16 8.86 20.26
C VAL A 306 -7.04 8.85 19.22
N SER A 307 -7.40 9.18 17.98
CA SER A 307 -6.45 9.18 16.87
C SER A 307 -5.60 10.45 16.84
N LYS A 308 -4.32 10.27 16.50
CA LYS A 308 -3.34 11.33 16.30
C LYS A 308 -2.59 11.08 15.00
N LEU A 309 -2.72 12.00 14.05
CA LEU A 309 -2.01 11.95 12.79
C LEU A 309 -0.56 12.43 12.98
N GLY A 310 0.40 11.61 12.53
CA GLY A 310 1.83 11.90 12.58
C GLY A 310 2.50 11.72 11.23
N ASP A 311 3.84 11.74 11.22
CA ASP A 311 4.71 11.56 10.05
C ASP A 311 4.58 12.66 8.98
N PHE A 312 5.11 13.84 9.30
CA PHE A 312 5.08 15.02 8.43
C PHE A 312 6.32 15.16 7.55
N GLY A 313 7.20 14.15 7.49
CA GLY A 313 8.46 14.23 6.74
C GLY A 313 8.29 14.60 5.26
N ILE A 314 7.23 14.11 4.60
CA ILE A 314 6.97 14.42 3.19
C ILE A 314 5.80 15.37 2.96
N CYS A 315 5.32 16.06 3.99
CA CYS A 315 4.27 17.05 3.83
C CYS A 315 4.74 18.25 2.98
N ARG A 316 3.81 19.06 2.48
CA ARG A 316 4.11 20.28 1.73
C ARG A 316 3.36 21.46 2.30
N ILE A 317 4.08 22.56 2.50
CA ILE A 317 3.51 23.85 2.86
C ILE A 317 3.30 24.65 1.56
N LEU A 318 2.04 24.99 1.29
CA LEU A 318 1.68 25.89 0.19
C LEU A 318 1.44 27.29 0.73
N HIS A 319 2.30 28.23 0.35
CA HIS A 319 2.16 29.63 0.73
C HIS A 319 1.16 30.32 -0.20
N ASN A 320 0.06 30.83 0.35
CA ASN A 320 -0.89 31.65 -0.38
C ASN A 320 -0.80 33.11 0.10
N PRO A 321 -0.02 33.99 -0.55
CA PRO A 321 -0.08 35.40 -0.24
C PRO A 321 -1.45 35.93 -0.66
N ALA A 322 -2.16 36.58 0.27
CA ALA A 322 -3.56 37.03 0.12
C ALA A 322 -3.82 38.06 -1.02
N SER A 323 -2.92 38.24 -1.98
CA SER A 323 -2.95 39.34 -2.95
C SER A 323 -2.67 38.99 -4.42
N LEU A 324 -2.45 37.74 -4.85
CA LEU A 324 -1.96 37.51 -6.23
C LEU A 324 -2.63 36.47 -7.13
N ASN A 325 -3.67 35.73 -6.72
CA ASN A 325 -4.32 34.78 -7.64
C ASN A 325 -5.86 34.86 -7.62
N PRO A 326 -6.53 34.80 -8.79
CA PRO A 326 -7.99 34.73 -8.89
C PRO A 326 -8.53 33.44 -8.22
N PRO A 327 -9.80 33.41 -7.77
CA PRO A 327 -10.39 32.33 -6.97
C PRO A 327 -10.60 30.99 -7.71
N THR A 328 -9.98 30.78 -8.86
CA THR A 328 -10.25 29.65 -9.77
C THR A 328 -9.10 28.67 -9.97
N SER A 329 -7.87 28.95 -9.50
CA SER A 329 -6.76 27.98 -9.56
C SER A 329 -6.62 27.23 -8.24
N THR A 330 -6.75 25.89 -8.28
CA THR A 330 -6.47 25.03 -7.12
C THR A 330 -4.98 25.13 -6.79
N LEU A 331 -4.64 25.57 -5.58
CA LEU A 331 -3.26 25.66 -5.11
C LEU A 331 -2.63 24.25 -5.17
N CYS A 332 -1.60 24.08 -5.99
CA CYS A 332 -0.93 22.81 -6.21
C CYS A 332 0.60 22.96 -6.07
N HIS A 333 1.25 21.88 -5.64
CA HIS A 333 2.70 21.79 -5.58
C HIS A 333 3.17 20.71 -6.57
N ARG A 334 4.09 21.05 -7.47
CA ARG A 334 4.71 20.07 -8.36
C ARG A 334 5.92 19.45 -7.67
N THR A 335 5.87 18.15 -7.43
CA THR A 335 6.96 17.40 -6.78
C THR A 335 6.98 15.96 -7.31
N GLU A 336 8.12 15.28 -7.17
CA GLU A 336 8.18 13.86 -7.49
C GLU A 336 7.17 13.10 -6.61
N PRO A 337 6.34 12.20 -7.18
CA PRO A 337 5.41 11.40 -6.40
C PRO A 337 6.14 10.56 -5.34
N LYS A 338 5.96 10.94 -4.08
CA LYS A 338 6.43 10.21 -2.90
C LYS A 338 5.22 9.84 -2.03
N GLY A 339 5.30 8.71 -1.34
CA GLY A 339 4.24 8.21 -0.48
C GLY A 339 3.91 6.74 -0.73
N THR A 340 2.93 6.23 0.00
CA THR A 340 2.58 4.80 -0.02
C THR A 340 1.64 4.46 -1.19
N PHE A 341 2.10 3.63 -2.13
CA PHE A 341 1.43 3.34 -3.42
C PHE A 341 -0.08 3.03 -3.30
N ALA A 342 -0.49 2.25 -2.30
CA ALA A 342 -1.90 1.85 -2.14
C ALA A 342 -2.84 2.98 -1.72
N TYR A 343 -2.31 4.08 -1.17
CA TYR A 343 -3.08 5.26 -0.72
C TYR A 343 -2.84 6.48 -1.61
N MET A 344 -1.94 6.37 -2.59
CA MET A 344 -1.51 7.50 -3.42
C MET A 344 -2.60 7.91 -4.41
N ASP A 345 -2.86 9.22 -4.47
CA ASP A 345 -3.76 9.82 -5.45
C ASP A 345 -3.27 9.53 -6.89
N PRO A 346 -4.08 8.87 -7.74
CA PRO A 346 -3.68 8.50 -9.10
C PRO A 346 -3.38 9.71 -10.00
N GLU A 347 -4.05 10.85 -9.78
CA GLU A 347 -3.70 12.08 -10.49
C GLU A 347 -2.38 12.66 -9.99
N PHE A 348 -2.09 12.60 -8.69
CA PHE A 348 -0.78 13.02 -8.18
C PHE A 348 0.33 12.11 -8.71
N SER A 349 0.12 10.79 -8.71
CA SER A 349 1.06 9.81 -9.26
C SER A 349 1.37 10.05 -10.74
N SER A 350 0.38 10.46 -11.54
CA SER A 350 0.57 10.70 -12.98
C SER A 350 1.08 12.10 -13.33
N THR A 351 0.68 13.14 -12.58
CA THR A 351 0.98 14.54 -12.92
C THR A 351 2.11 15.15 -12.08
N GLY A 352 2.43 14.56 -10.93
CA GLY A 352 3.30 15.16 -9.91
C GLY A 352 2.66 16.34 -9.17
N GLU A 353 1.38 16.65 -9.40
CA GLU A 353 0.70 17.79 -8.78
C GLU A 353 -0.04 17.39 -7.49
N LEU A 354 0.63 17.64 -6.36
CA LEU A 354 0.09 17.42 -5.01
C LEU A 354 -0.87 18.54 -4.63
N THR A 355 -2.05 18.17 -4.12
CA THR A 355 -3.07 19.11 -3.64
C THR A 355 -3.74 18.59 -2.38
N HIS A 356 -4.50 19.43 -1.67
CA HIS A 356 -5.33 18.98 -0.55
C HIS A 356 -6.31 17.85 -0.95
N ARG A 357 -6.72 17.78 -2.23
CA ARG A 357 -7.55 16.70 -2.78
C ARG A 357 -6.85 15.35 -2.85
N SER A 358 -5.51 15.34 -2.80
CA SER A 358 -4.72 14.11 -2.71
C SER A 358 -4.89 13.46 -1.33
N ASP A 359 -4.87 14.24 -0.25
CA ASP A 359 -5.20 13.74 1.10
C ASP A 359 -6.65 13.23 1.19
N VAL A 360 -7.60 13.87 0.47
CA VAL A 360 -9.00 13.40 0.40
C VAL A 360 -9.09 12.00 -0.20
N TYR A 361 -8.31 11.73 -1.25
CA TYR A 361 -8.27 10.39 -1.87
C TYR A 361 -7.78 9.34 -0.88
N SER A 362 -6.64 9.61 -0.23
CA SER A 362 -6.05 8.71 0.77
C SER A 362 -7.01 8.49 1.96
N PHE A 363 -7.70 9.53 2.41
CA PHE A 363 -8.72 9.44 3.44
C PHE A 363 -9.90 8.55 3.02
N GLY A 364 -10.32 8.64 1.76
CA GLY A 364 -11.32 7.74 1.18
C GLY A 364 -10.94 6.27 1.29
N VAL A 365 -9.69 5.92 0.96
CA VAL A 365 -9.18 4.55 1.10
C VAL A 365 -9.24 4.09 2.56
N ILE A 366 -8.84 4.96 3.49
CA ILE A 366 -8.87 4.67 4.93
C ILE A 366 -10.31 4.47 5.43
N LEU A 367 -11.28 5.26 4.98
CA LEU A 367 -12.69 5.07 5.32
C LEU A 367 -13.20 3.68 4.89
N LEU A 368 -12.85 3.25 3.69
CA LEU A 368 -13.22 1.93 3.19
C LEU A 368 -12.54 0.81 3.99
N GLN A 369 -11.30 1.01 4.44
CA GLN A 369 -10.62 0.06 5.32
C GLN A 369 -11.24 0.01 6.71
N LEU A 370 -11.63 1.14 7.29
CA LEU A 370 -12.32 1.17 8.58
C LEU A 370 -13.63 0.35 8.54
N LEU A 371 -14.35 0.38 7.42
CA LEU A 371 -15.58 -0.40 7.23
C LEU A 371 -15.32 -1.90 7.07
N THR A 372 -14.26 -2.28 6.35
CA THR A 372 -14.10 -3.65 5.83
C THR A 372 -12.95 -4.44 6.47
N ALA A 373 -12.01 -3.74 7.12
CA ALA A 373 -10.71 -4.26 7.56
C ALA A 373 -9.93 -5.02 6.46
N ARG A 374 -10.19 -4.72 5.18
CA ARG A 374 -9.51 -5.34 4.04
C ARG A 374 -8.26 -4.56 3.63
N PRO A 375 -7.32 -5.17 2.89
CA PRO A 375 -6.18 -4.46 2.31
C PRO A 375 -6.63 -3.31 1.40
N ALA A 376 -5.85 -2.22 1.36
CA ALA A 376 -6.15 -1.03 0.57
C ALA A 376 -6.21 -1.31 -0.95
N LEU A 377 -5.40 -2.27 -1.43
CA LEU A 377 -5.40 -2.64 -2.85
C LEU A 377 -6.77 -3.22 -3.26
N ALA A 378 -7.34 -2.66 -4.34
CA ALA A 378 -8.64 -3.03 -4.89
C ALA A 378 -9.86 -2.83 -3.97
N ILE A 379 -9.70 -2.18 -2.80
CA ILE A 379 -10.79 -1.99 -1.83
C ILE A 379 -11.98 -1.22 -2.42
N GLN A 380 -11.69 -0.24 -3.30
CA GLN A 380 -12.70 0.55 -4.00
C GLN A 380 -13.61 -0.34 -4.84
N LYS A 381 -13.02 -1.25 -5.63
CA LYS A 381 -13.77 -2.19 -6.47
C LYS A 381 -14.63 -3.13 -5.62
N VAL A 382 -14.05 -3.68 -4.55
CA VAL A 382 -14.76 -4.59 -3.64
C VAL A 382 -16.00 -3.92 -3.03
N VAL A 383 -15.86 -2.68 -2.54
CA VAL A 383 -16.98 -1.97 -1.92
C VAL A 383 -18.00 -1.50 -2.97
N GLN A 384 -17.54 -1.05 -4.14
CA GLN A 384 -18.42 -0.66 -5.24
C GLN A 384 -19.27 -1.84 -5.71
N ASP A 385 -18.66 -3.00 -5.98
CA ASP A 385 -19.36 -4.22 -6.39
C ASP A 385 -20.38 -4.66 -5.32
N ALA A 386 -20.04 -4.52 -4.03
CA ALA A 386 -20.96 -4.87 -2.94
C ALA A 386 -22.14 -3.90 -2.82
N LEU A 387 -21.96 -2.61 -3.13
CA LEU A 387 -23.06 -1.65 -3.19
C LEU A 387 -23.97 -1.91 -4.39
N ASP A 388 -23.40 -2.14 -5.56
CA ASP A 388 -24.14 -2.37 -6.81
C ASP A 388 -24.99 -3.64 -6.74
N ASN A 389 -24.47 -4.68 -6.08
CA ASN A 389 -25.19 -5.95 -5.86
C ASN A 389 -26.09 -5.94 -4.61
N GLY A 390 -26.11 -4.86 -3.83
CA GLY A 390 -26.88 -4.79 -2.57
C GLY A 390 -26.37 -5.72 -1.46
N THR A 391 -25.12 -6.16 -1.53
CA THR A 391 -24.48 -7.12 -0.61
C THR A 391 -23.47 -6.47 0.35
N LEU A 392 -23.58 -5.16 0.62
CA LEU A 392 -22.65 -4.42 1.48
C LEU A 392 -22.36 -5.12 2.83
N ASN A 393 -23.37 -5.73 3.47
CA ASN A 393 -23.18 -6.46 4.74
C ASN A 393 -22.14 -7.58 4.67
N THR A 394 -21.88 -8.15 3.49
CA THR A 394 -20.90 -9.22 3.29
C THR A 394 -19.45 -8.71 3.29
N VAL A 395 -19.24 -7.41 3.08
CA VAL A 395 -17.91 -6.79 3.07
C VAL A 395 -17.61 -6.01 4.33
N LEU A 396 -18.62 -5.68 5.15
CA LEU A 396 -18.43 -5.07 6.46
C LEU A 396 -17.68 -6.00 7.41
N ASP A 397 -16.78 -5.43 8.19
CA ASP A 397 -16.03 -6.18 9.18
C ASP A 397 -16.90 -6.50 10.39
N ALA A 398 -17.35 -7.76 10.45
CA ALA A 398 -18.14 -8.28 11.57
C ALA A 398 -17.41 -8.23 12.92
N SER A 399 -16.08 -8.17 12.93
CA SER A 399 -15.31 -8.06 14.18
C SER A 399 -15.47 -6.70 14.86
N ALA A 400 -15.92 -5.67 14.13
CA ALA A 400 -16.24 -4.35 14.68
C ALA A 400 -17.61 -4.32 15.40
N GLY A 401 -18.33 -5.44 15.44
CA GLY A 401 -19.70 -5.55 15.94
C GLY A 401 -20.74 -5.26 14.87
N GLU A 402 -21.98 -5.08 15.31
CA GLU A 402 -23.13 -4.81 14.43
C GLU A 402 -23.09 -3.37 13.91
N TRP A 403 -22.63 -3.21 12.67
CA TRP A 403 -22.66 -1.92 11.97
C TRP A 403 -24.11 -1.48 11.72
N PRO A 404 -24.49 -0.26 12.12
CA PRO A 404 -25.74 0.33 11.67
C PRO A 404 -25.73 0.49 10.14
N PHE A 405 -26.60 -0.26 9.45
CA PHE A 405 -26.55 -0.39 8.00
C PHE A 405 -26.60 0.96 7.26
N VAL A 406 -27.43 1.89 7.74
CA VAL A 406 -27.57 3.23 7.12
C VAL A 406 -26.26 3.99 7.19
N GLN A 407 -25.62 4.03 8.36
CA GLN A 407 -24.34 4.68 8.58
C GLN A 407 -23.22 4.00 7.79
N ALA A 408 -23.18 2.67 7.79
CA ALA A 408 -22.19 1.91 7.01
C ALA A 408 -22.31 2.18 5.51
N LYS A 409 -23.55 2.24 4.99
CA LYS A 409 -23.82 2.58 3.58
C LYS A 409 -23.42 4.02 3.25
N GLN A 410 -23.70 4.97 4.13
CA GLN A 410 -23.29 6.37 3.98
C GLN A 410 -21.76 6.52 3.97
N LEU A 411 -21.06 5.84 4.89
CA LEU A 411 -19.60 5.80 4.95
C LEU A 411 -18.99 5.15 3.68
N ALA A 412 -19.61 4.08 3.16
CA ALA A 412 -19.16 3.44 1.94
C ALA A 412 -19.27 4.38 0.72
N HIS A 413 -20.42 5.04 0.57
CA HIS A 413 -20.63 6.00 -0.52
C HIS A 413 -19.68 7.20 -0.43
N ILE A 414 -19.46 7.79 0.76
CA ILE A 414 -18.55 8.93 0.88
C ILE A 414 -17.09 8.49 0.69
N GLY A 415 -16.70 7.31 1.18
CA GLY A 415 -15.37 6.74 0.94
C GLY A 415 -15.07 6.55 -0.55
N LEU A 416 -16.02 5.99 -1.32
CA LEU A 416 -15.90 5.84 -2.76
C LEU A 416 -15.84 7.20 -3.49
N ARG A 417 -16.66 8.18 -3.10
CA ARG A 417 -16.60 9.54 -3.66
C ARG A 417 -15.26 10.23 -3.39
N CYS A 418 -14.68 10.03 -2.20
CA CYS A 418 -13.32 10.48 -1.87
C CYS A 418 -12.28 9.87 -2.81
N CYS A 419 -12.47 8.61 -3.20
CA CYS A 419 -11.60 7.85 -4.10
C CYS A 419 -11.84 8.10 -5.61
N GLU A 420 -12.64 9.10 -5.99
CA GLU A 420 -12.85 9.42 -7.40
C GLU A 420 -11.53 9.71 -8.12
N MET A 421 -11.37 9.11 -9.30
CA MET A 421 -10.17 9.30 -10.13
C MET A 421 -9.98 10.77 -10.48
N ASN A 422 -11.07 11.45 -10.83
CA ASN A 422 -11.04 12.88 -11.11
C ASN A 422 -11.08 13.71 -9.81
N ARG A 423 -10.00 14.46 -9.51
CA ARG A 423 -9.88 15.26 -8.28
C ARG A 423 -11.00 16.28 -8.09
N LYS A 424 -11.61 16.78 -9.18
CA LYS A 424 -12.73 17.74 -9.13
C LYS A 424 -14.05 17.12 -8.70
N ARG A 425 -14.19 15.79 -8.80
CA ARG A 425 -15.40 15.05 -8.38
C ARG A 425 -15.37 14.62 -6.92
N ARG A 426 -14.19 14.67 -6.29
CA ARG A 426 -14.02 14.36 -4.87
C ARG A 426 -14.85 15.34 -4.03
N PRO A 427 -15.39 14.92 -2.88
CA PRO A 427 -16.12 15.80 -1.97
C PRO A 427 -15.17 16.79 -1.27
N ASP A 428 -15.74 17.87 -0.76
CA ASP A 428 -15.04 18.77 0.15
C ASP A 428 -15.12 18.26 1.59
N LEU A 429 -14.02 18.33 2.33
CA LEU A 429 -13.96 17.73 3.67
C LEU A 429 -14.90 18.42 4.66
N ALA A 430 -14.99 19.74 4.64
CA ALA A 430 -15.79 20.48 5.63
C ALA A 430 -17.29 20.47 5.29
N SER A 431 -17.62 20.69 4.01
CA SER A 431 -19.02 20.86 3.58
C SER A 431 -19.74 19.56 3.23
N ASP A 432 -19.05 18.52 2.78
CA ASP A 432 -19.67 17.23 2.43
C ASP A 432 -19.35 16.14 3.47
N VAL A 433 -18.06 15.91 3.75
CA VAL A 433 -17.61 14.73 4.51
C VAL A 433 -17.86 14.91 6.01
N TRP A 434 -17.47 16.04 6.58
CA TRP A 434 -17.64 16.32 8.00
C TRP A 434 -19.11 16.38 8.41
N ARG A 435 -19.99 16.97 7.57
CA ARG A 435 -21.44 17.01 7.81
C ARG A 435 -22.06 15.63 7.99
N LEU A 436 -21.44 14.60 7.40
CA LEU A 436 -21.84 13.21 7.55
C LEU A 436 -21.20 12.56 8.79
N LEU A 437 -19.92 12.81 9.06
CA LEU A 437 -19.17 12.17 10.15
C LEU A 437 -19.47 12.72 11.54
N GLU A 438 -19.72 14.02 11.68
CA GLU A 438 -19.95 14.68 12.98
C GLU A 438 -21.18 14.12 13.72
N PRO A 439 -22.37 14.02 13.09
CA PRO A 439 -23.54 13.43 13.75
C PRO A 439 -23.31 11.95 14.13
N MET A 440 -22.58 11.20 13.30
CA MET A 440 -22.27 9.80 13.56
C MET A 440 -21.34 9.63 14.76
N LYS A 441 -20.34 10.51 14.93
CA LYS A 441 -19.46 10.53 16.10
C LYS A 441 -20.24 10.77 17.40
N VAL A 442 -21.19 11.71 17.39
CA VAL A 442 -22.04 12.02 18.56
C VAL A 442 -22.96 10.84 18.90
N SER A 443 -23.59 10.25 17.88
CA SER A 443 -24.46 9.07 18.06
C SER A 443 -23.69 7.82 18.54
N ALA A 444 -22.37 7.78 18.34
CA ALA A 444 -21.49 6.70 18.77
C ALA A 444 -21.00 6.84 20.23
N GLY A 445 -21.48 7.84 20.98
CA GLY A 445 -21.21 8.01 22.41
C GLY A 445 -19.98 8.84 22.76
N ALA A 446 -19.40 9.60 21.82
CA ALA A 446 -18.28 10.49 22.08
C ALA A 446 -18.77 11.92 22.43
N PRO A 447 -18.21 12.59 23.46
CA PRO A 447 -18.54 13.99 23.73
C PRO A 447 -18.15 14.89 22.55
N SER A 448 -19.02 15.83 22.20
CA SER A 448 -18.76 16.87 21.20
C SER A 448 -17.79 17.90 21.81
N SER A 449 -16.49 17.71 21.58
CA SER A 449 -15.44 18.65 22.01
C SER A 449 -15.00 19.62 20.90
N PHE A 450 -15.54 19.49 19.68
CA PHE A 450 -15.17 20.31 18.54
C PHE A 450 -16.42 20.91 17.90
N ARG A 451 -16.62 22.22 18.07
CA ARG A 451 -17.51 23.00 17.19
C ARG A 451 -16.66 23.52 16.05
N LEU A 452 -16.97 23.15 14.82
CA LEU A 452 -16.39 23.81 13.66
C LEU A 452 -16.81 25.30 13.71
N ALA A 453 -15.86 26.18 14.02
CA ALA A 453 -16.02 27.60 13.78
C ALA A 453 -15.88 27.85 12.27
N VAL A 454 -16.91 27.48 11.52
CA VAL A 454 -17.18 28.14 10.24
C VAL A 454 -18.09 29.30 10.58
N ASP A 455 -17.48 30.41 10.99
CA ASP A 455 -18.03 31.73 10.68
C ASP A 455 -16.97 32.82 10.81
N GLU A 456 -17.14 33.82 9.96
CA GLU A 456 -16.31 34.99 9.76
C GLU A 456 -16.09 35.79 11.07
N HIS A 457 -14.85 36.27 11.24
CA HIS A 457 -14.41 37.31 12.19
C HIS A 457 -14.02 36.85 13.61
N GLY A 458 -12.71 36.85 13.89
CA GLY A 458 -12.14 37.24 15.19
C GLY A 458 -12.31 36.30 16.40
N CYS A 459 -12.81 35.07 16.25
CA CYS A 459 -12.99 34.19 17.40
C CYS A 459 -11.69 33.51 17.86
N ILE A 460 -11.43 33.48 19.17
CA ILE A 460 -10.24 32.85 19.77
C ILE A 460 -10.34 31.33 19.62
N PRO A 461 -9.33 30.65 19.03
CA PRO A 461 -9.31 29.19 18.99
C PRO A 461 -9.42 28.57 20.40
N SER A 462 -10.31 27.60 20.58
CA SER A 462 -10.61 27.03 21.91
C SER A 462 -9.40 26.38 22.59
N TYR A 463 -8.43 25.88 21.82
CA TYR A 463 -7.19 25.30 22.34
C TYR A 463 -6.16 26.34 22.82
N PHE A 464 -6.39 27.65 22.59
CA PHE A 464 -5.63 28.72 23.23
C PHE A 464 -6.14 29.04 24.63
N MET A 465 -7.34 28.56 24.98
CA MET A 465 -7.99 28.86 26.23
C MET A 465 -7.56 27.85 27.30
N CYS A 466 -7.19 28.36 28.48
CA CYS A 466 -6.93 27.53 29.64
C CYS A 466 -8.24 26.84 30.07
N PRO A 467 -8.26 25.50 30.24
CA PRO A 467 -9.47 24.81 30.67
C PRO A 467 -9.98 25.21 32.06
N ILE A 468 -9.08 25.65 32.95
CA ILE A 468 -9.41 26.07 34.32
C ILE A 468 -9.90 27.52 34.31
N PHE A 469 -9.09 28.45 33.79
CA PHE A 469 -9.39 29.88 33.84
C PHE A 469 -10.35 30.36 32.75
N GLN A 470 -10.51 29.60 31.66
CA GLN A 470 -11.27 30.02 30.48
C GLN A 470 -10.78 31.38 29.93
N GLU A 471 -9.46 31.60 30.02
CA GLU A 471 -8.73 32.75 29.46
C GLU A 471 -7.61 32.28 28.53
N ILE A 472 -7.12 33.15 27.64
CA ILE A 472 -5.99 32.80 26.77
C ILE A 472 -4.74 32.53 27.61
N MET A 473 -4.12 31.38 27.40
CA MET A 473 -2.89 30.99 28.12
C MET A 473 -1.73 31.92 27.75
N LYS A 474 -1.07 32.48 28.76
CA LYS A 474 0.18 33.24 28.65
C LYS A 474 1.38 32.34 28.87
N ASP A 475 1.28 31.39 29.79
CA ASP A 475 2.31 30.42 30.09
C ASP A 475 1.77 28.98 30.04
N PRO A 476 1.45 28.47 28.85
CA PRO A 476 0.88 27.13 28.71
C PRO A 476 1.87 26.04 29.13
N HIS A 477 1.42 25.08 29.92
CA HIS A 477 2.17 23.91 30.39
C HIS A 477 1.37 22.63 30.24
N VAL A 478 2.04 21.55 29.83
CA VAL A 478 1.46 20.21 29.71
C VAL A 478 1.54 19.49 31.05
N ALA A 479 0.43 18.87 31.46
CA ALA A 479 0.35 18.02 32.65
C ALA A 479 0.48 16.53 32.28
N ALA A 480 0.55 15.67 33.29
CA ALA A 480 0.72 14.22 33.12
C ALA A 480 -0.42 13.52 32.37
N ASP A 481 -1.59 14.15 32.28
CA ASP A 481 -2.75 13.67 31.51
C ASP A 481 -2.67 14.03 30.01
N GLY A 482 -1.61 14.72 29.58
CA GLY A 482 -1.42 15.18 28.20
C GLY A 482 -2.20 16.45 27.84
N TYR A 483 -2.98 17.02 28.75
CA TYR A 483 -3.67 18.30 28.53
C TYR A 483 -2.76 19.48 28.86
N THR A 484 -3.01 20.60 28.18
CA THR A 484 -2.29 21.86 28.42
C THR A 484 -3.14 22.83 29.22
N TYR A 485 -2.54 23.45 30.22
CA TYR A 485 -3.16 24.40 31.14
C TYR A 485 -2.30 25.65 31.27
N GLU A 486 -2.85 26.73 31.80
CA GLU A 486 -2.05 27.86 32.25
C GLU A 486 -1.22 27.43 33.47
N ALA A 487 0.08 27.76 33.49
CA ALA A 487 1.01 27.26 34.50
C ALA A 487 0.54 27.58 35.92
N GLU A 488 0.13 28.83 36.15
CA GLU A 488 -0.37 29.32 37.43
C GLU A 488 -1.70 28.66 37.81
N ALA A 489 -2.59 28.41 36.84
CA ALA A 489 -3.88 27.78 37.08
C ALA A 489 -3.72 26.35 37.60
N LEU A 490 -2.88 25.57 36.92
CA LEU A 490 -2.67 24.18 37.30
C LEU A 490 -1.82 24.03 38.57
N LYS A 491 -0.83 24.93 38.79
CA LYS A 491 -0.13 24.99 40.08
C LYS A 491 -1.10 25.26 41.23
N GLY A 492 -1.97 26.26 41.09
CA GLY A 492 -3.00 26.54 42.11
C GLY A 492 -3.96 25.37 42.33
N TRP A 493 -4.33 24.64 41.27
CA TRP A 493 -5.15 23.44 41.38
C TRP A 493 -4.47 22.35 42.22
N LEU A 494 -3.20 22.05 41.93
CA LEU A 494 -2.43 21.04 42.66
C LEU A 494 -2.13 21.47 44.11
N GLU A 495 -1.81 22.75 44.33
CA GLU A 495 -1.56 23.33 45.66
C GLU A 495 -2.82 23.35 46.54
N SER A 496 -4.02 23.35 45.94
CA SER A 496 -5.29 23.24 46.67
C SER A 496 -5.56 21.84 47.26
N GLY A 497 -4.65 20.88 47.06
CA GLY A 497 -4.74 19.51 47.56
C GLY A 497 -5.44 18.54 46.61
N GLN A 498 -5.71 18.95 45.37
CA GLN A 498 -6.26 18.07 44.34
C GLN A 498 -5.14 17.35 43.59
N ASP A 499 -5.27 16.03 43.40
CA ASP A 499 -4.32 15.19 42.66
C ASP A 499 -4.91 14.63 41.34
N THR A 500 -6.04 15.17 40.90
CA THR A 500 -6.77 14.75 39.70
C THR A 500 -6.66 15.76 38.57
N SER A 501 -6.75 15.25 37.33
CA SER A 501 -6.84 16.01 36.10
C SER A 501 -8.07 16.92 36.12
N PRO A 502 -7.93 18.25 35.93
CA PRO A 502 -9.07 19.16 35.82
C PRO A 502 -10.01 18.84 34.65
N MET A 503 -9.51 18.16 33.61
CA MET A 503 -10.27 17.83 32.40
C MET A 503 -11.00 16.49 32.48
N THR A 504 -10.42 15.49 33.15
CA THR A 504 -10.91 14.11 33.13
C THR A 504 -11.31 13.58 34.50
N ASN A 505 -10.98 14.31 35.57
CA ASN A 505 -11.14 13.89 36.96
C ASN A 505 -10.41 12.58 37.32
N VAL A 506 -9.43 12.17 36.51
CA VAL A 506 -8.57 11.01 36.75
C VAL A 506 -7.31 11.44 37.48
N LYS A 507 -6.83 10.65 38.43
CA LYS A 507 -5.59 10.92 39.18
C LYS A 507 -4.40 11.08 38.24
N LEU A 508 -3.64 12.17 38.39
CA LEU A 508 -2.44 12.44 37.62
C LEU A 508 -1.31 11.50 38.07
N SER A 509 -0.54 10.96 37.11
CA SER A 509 0.57 10.06 37.40
C SER A 509 1.78 10.78 38.00
N HIS A 510 1.96 12.07 37.71
CA HIS A 510 2.94 12.97 38.32
C HIS A 510 2.48 14.42 38.31
N HIS A 511 3.16 15.29 39.08
CA HIS A 511 2.84 16.72 39.20
C HIS A 511 3.80 17.64 38.42
N GLN A 512 4.78 17.07 37.71
CA GLN A 512 5.70 17.85 36.89
C GLN A 512 4.97 18.48 35.70
N LEU A 513 5.23 19.77 35.48
CA LEU A 513 4.66 20.57 34.40
C LEU A 513 5.73 20.83 33.35
N ILE A 514 5.39 20.60 32.08
CA ILE A 514 6.33 20.81 30.96
C ILE A 514 5.91 22.08 30.23
N PRO A 515 6.78 23.10 30.10
CA PRO A 515 6.47 24.30 29.34
C PRO A 515 6.08 23.97 27.90
N ASN A 516 4.94 24.45 27.46
CA ASN A 516 4.45 24.27 26.10
C ASN A 516 4.86 25.46 25.22
N HIS A 517 6.16 25.54 24.90
CA HIS A 517 6.73 26.65 24.12
C HIS A 517 6.08 26.82 22.75
N ALA A 518 5.72 25.73 22.07
CA ALA A 518 5.04 25.82 20.78
C ALA A 518 3.63 26.43 20.91
N LEU A 519 2.83 26.04 21.91
CA LEU A 519 1.53 26.66 22.13
C LEU A 519 1.68 28.13 22.52
N ARG A 520 2.68 28.44 23.37
CA ARG A 520 2.99 29.83 23.74
C ARG A 520 3.30 30.67 22.51
N SER A 521 4.14 30.16 21.61
CA SER A 521 4.51 30.87 20.38
C SER A 521 3.36 30.97 19.39
N ALA A 522 2.52 29.93 19.25
CA ALA A 522 1.32 29.98 18.42
C ALA A 522 0.29 31.02 18.93
N ILE A 523 0.10 31.11 20.24
CA ILE A 523 -0.74 32.14 20.86
C ILE A 523 -0.17 33.54 20.59
N GLN A 524 1.15 33.71 20.74
CA GLN A 524 1.82 34.98 20.48
C GLN A 524 1.73 35.40 19.01
N GLU A 525 1.94 34.47 18.07
CA GLU A 525 1.82 34.74 16.64
C GLU A 525 0.38 35.09 16.27
N TRP A 526 -0.60 34.34 16.78
CA TRP A 526 -2.01 34.66 16.58
C TRP A 526 -2.37 36.04 17.14
N MET A 527 -1.92 36.38 18.35
CA MET A 527 -2.13 37.72 18.93
C MET A 527 -1.48 38.82 18.08
N GLN A 528 -0.29 38.58 17.52
CA GLN A 528 0.37 39.53 16.60
C GLN A 528 -0.40 39.69 15.29
N GLN A 529 -0.97 38.61 14.75
CA GLN A 529 -1.79 38.66 13.54
C GLN A 529 -3.12 39.41 13.78
N GLN A 530 -3.78 39.20 14.93
CA GLN A 530 -4.99 39.96 15.30
C GLN A 530 -4.70 41.45 15.45
N ARG A 531 -3.56 41.83 16.05
CA ARG A 531 -3.13 43.24 16.16
C ARG A 531 -2.79 43.92 14.84
N ARG A 532 -2.59 43.17 13.76
CA ARG A 532 -2.37 43.71 12.40
C ARG A 532 -3.67 43.88 11.61
N LEU A 533 -4.76 43.29 12.10
CA LEU A 533 -6.09 43.32 11.47
C LEU A 533 -7.04 44.32 12.16
N CYS A 534 -6.74 44.73 13.40
CA CYS A 534 -7.30 45.91 14.06
C CYS A 534 -6.40 47.13 13.81
#